data_AF-A0A401FT69-F1
#
_entry.id   AF-A0A401FT69-F1
#
_cell.length_a   1.000
_cell.length_b   1.000
_cell.length_c   1.000
_cell.angle_alpha   90.00
_cell.angle_beta   90.00
_cell.angle_gamma   90.00
#
_symmetry.space_group_name_H-M   'P 1'
#
loop_
_entity.id
_entity.type
_entity.pdbx_description
1 polymer ?
#
loop_
_entity_poly.entity_id
_entity_poly.type
_entity_poly.pdbx_seq_one_letter_code
_entity_poly.pdbx_strand_id
1 'polypeptide(L)'
;MGGKKEGAKEKPLEKMTSKDLREVAKEIDGIVGAHGMNKPELISAIRKARGIEEPAGKKGGADVREIKKKIKELKVKRAQAIETDDQKMAGIYRKRIVRLKKKTRRAA
;
A
#
# COMPACT_ATOMS: atom_id res chain seq x y z
N MET A 1 38.63 -10.98 19.69
CA MET A 1 37.27 -10.74 20.21
C MET A 1 36.29 -10.98 19.09
N GLY A 2 35.48 -12.04 19.24
CA GLY A 2 34.83 -12.75 18.15
C GLY A 2 33.58 -12.08 17.59
N GLY A 3 33.54 -12.02 16.25
CA GLY A 3 32.46 -12.61 15.45
C GLY A 3 31.10 -11.90 15.47
N LYS A 4 30.88 -11.07 14.43
CA LYS A 4 29.54 -10.72 13.91
C LYS A 4 28.64 -11.97 13.85
N LYS A 5 27.53 -11.98 14.58
CA LYS A 5 26.43 -12.93 14.36
C LYS A 5 25.44 -12.33 13.38
N GLU A 6 25.69 -12.60 12.11
CA GLU A 6 24.61 -12.72 11.13
C GLU A 6 23.76 -13.96 11.50
N GLY A 7 22.44 -13.83 11.41
CA GLY A 7 21.56 -15.00 11.34
C GLY A 7 20.49 -15.09 12.42
N ALA A 8 19.48 -14.22 12.34
CA ALA A 8 18.12 -14.61 12.69
C ALA A 8 17.23 -14.33 11.47
N LYS A 9 17.20 -15.31 10.56
CA LYS A 9 16.25 -15.43 9.46
C LYS A 9 14.86 -15.65 10.06
N GLU A 10 14.27 -14.63 10.68
CA GLU A 10 12.87 -14.67 11.04
C GLU A 10 12.06 -14.33 9.79
N LYS A 11 11.07 -15.18 9.50
CA LYS A 11 10.20 -15.10 8.32
C LYS A 11 9.82 -13.63 8.04
N PRO A 12 9.83 -13.15 6.78
CA PRO A 12 9.44 -11.79 6.49
C PRO A 12 8.05 -11.54 7.10
N LEU A 13 7.93 -10.59 8.03
CA LEU A 13 6.64 -10.24 8.67
C LEU A 13 5.54 -9.96 7.62
N GLU A 14 5.96 -9.56 6.42
CA GLU A 14 5.10 -9.36 5.23
C GLU A 14 4.40 -10.64 4.74
N LYS A 15 5.02 -11.81 4.96
CA LYS A 15 4.50 -13.13 4.58
C LYS A 15 3.67 -13.80 5.67
N MET A 16 3.73 -13.32 6.91
CA MET A 16 2.89 -13.83 8.00
C MET A 16 1.41 -13.46 7.77
N THR A 17 0.51 -14.28 8.27
CA THR A 17 -0.93 -13.97 8.21
C THR A 17 -1.27 -12.92 9.26
N SER A 18 -2.38 -12.22 9.07
CA SER A 18 -2.84 -11.23 10.05
C SER A 18 -3.18 -11.83 11.41
N LYS A 19 -3.26 -13.16 11.54
CA LYS A 19 -3.45 -13.86 12.83
C LYS A 19 -2.12 -14.03 13.54
N ASP A 20 -1.11 -14.54 12.84
CA ASP A 20 0.25 -14.69 13.37
C ASP A 20 0.83 -13.33 13.81
N LEU A 21 0.56 -12.26 13.05
CA LEU A 21 0.97 -10.91 13.41
C LEU A 21 0.24 -10.36 14.65
N ARG A 22 -0.97 -10.85 14.98
CA ARG A 22 -1.65 -10.46 16.22
C ARG A 22 -1.11 -11.19 17.42
N GLU A 23 -0.75 -12.46 17.26
CA GLU A 23 -0.15 -13.27 18.33
C GLU A 23 1.23 -12.70 18.71
N VAL A 24 2.07 -12.43 17.72
CA VAL A 24 3.37 -11.77 17.94
C VAL A 24 3.21 -10.38 18.55
N ALA A 25 2.15 -9.64 18.20
CA ALA A 25 1.89 -8.34 18.81
C ALA A 25 1.38 -8.43 20.27
N LYS A 26 0.73 -9.54 20.65
CA LYS A 26 0.29 -9.78 22.04
C LYS A 26 1.45 -10.18 22.95
N GLU A 27 2.45 -10.86 22.42
CA GLU A 27 3.66 -11.26 23.15
C GLU A 27 4.61 -10.07 23.41
N ILE A 28 4.42 -8.96 22.70
CA ILE A 28 5.22 -7.74 22.86
C ILE A 28 4.49 -6.79 23.82
N ASP A 29 5.06 -6.62 25.01
CA ASP A 29 4.63 -5.64 26.01
C ASP A 29 4.80 -4.21 25.48
N GLY A 30 3.75 -3.68 24.83
CA GLY A 30 3.75 -2.34 24.24
C GLY A 30 2.76 -2.14 23.09
N ILE A 31 2.22 -3.22 22.49
CA ILE A 31 1.24 -3.11 21.41
C ILE A 31 -0.18 -3.38 21.94
N VAL A 32 -0.78 -2.37 22.55
CA VAL A 32 -2.21 -2.40 22.95
C VAL A 32 -3.08 -2.14 21.73
N GLY A 33 -4.04 -3.03 21.44
CA GLY A 33 -4.98 -2.85 20.33
C GLY A 33 -4.64 -3.62 19.04
N ALA A 34 -3.81 -4.65 19.09
CA ALA A 34 -3.47 -5.51 17.93
C ALA A 34 -4.69 -6.07 17.17
N HIS A 35 -5.84 -6.22 17.83
CA HIS A 35 -7.08 -6.68 17.19
C HIS A 35 -7.71 -5.67 16.22
N GLY A 36 -7.48 -4.37 16.42
CA GLY A 36 -8.03 -3.29 15.59
C GLY A 36 -7.10 -2.81 14.48
N MET A 37 -5.84 -3.25 14.46
CA MET A 37 -4.84 -2.81 13.49
C MET A 37 -4.91 -3.61 12.18
N ASN A 38 -4.73 -2.91 11.06
CA ASN A 38 -4.63 -3.54 9.74
C ASN A 38 -3.29 -4.29 9.61
N LYS A 39 -3.20 -5.26 8.69
CA LYS A 39 -1.94 -6.00 8.41
C LYS A 39 -0.69 -5.10 8.26
N PRO A 40 -0.71 -3.98 7.49
CA PRO A 40 0.45 -3.09 7.40
C PRO A 40 0.77 -2.38 8.73
N GLU A 41 -0.24 -1.98 9.50
CA GLU A 41 -0.07 -1.31 10.79
C GLU A 41 0.53 -2.26 11.83
N LEU A 42 0.11 -3.52 11.85
CA LEU A 42 0.69 -4.57 12.70
C LEU A 42 2.17 -4.82 12.38
N ILE A 43 2.52 -4.87 11.09
CA ILE A 43 3.92 -5.05 10.67
C ILE A 43 4.77 -3.86 11.16
N SER A 44 4.29 -2.63 11.00
CA SER A 44 5.00 -1.45 11.48
C SER A 44 5.10 -1.40 13.00
N ALA A 45 4.06 -1.78 13.74
CA ALA A 45 4.08 -1.81 15.21
C ALA A 45 5.08 -2.85 15.74
N ILE A 46 5.07 -4.06 15.17
CA ILE A 46 6.02 -5.13 15.52
C ILE A 46 7.46 -4.75 15.16
N ARG A 47 7.69 -4.13 14.00
CA ARG A 47 9.03 -3.66 13.59
C ARG A 47 9.56 -2.57 14.52
N LYS A 48 8.72 -1.61 14.90
CA LYS A 48 9.07 -0.55 15.87
C LYS A 48 9.40 -1.12 17.23
N ALA A 49 8.59 -2.06 17.73
CA ALA A 49 8.83 -2.67 19.04
C ALA A 49 10.04 -3.61 19.05
N ARG A 50 10.42 -4.20 17.91
CA ARG A 50 11.62 -5.03 17.75
C ARG A 50 12.89 -4.24 17.39
N GLY A 51 12.81 -2.91 17.27
CA GLY A 51 13.97 -2.04 17.03
C GLY A 51 14.66 -2.22 15.66
N ILE A 52 13.97 -2.78 14.67
CA ILE A 52 14.52 -2.97 13.31
C ILE A 52 14.13 -1.77 12.46
N GLU A 53 15.12 -0.98 12.05
CA GLU A 53 14.94 0.14 11.12
C GLU A 53 14.25 -0.32 9.84
N GLU A 54 13.23 0.42 9.42
CA GLU A 54 12.40 0.09 8.27
C GLU A 54 13.26 -0.04 7.00
N PRO A 55 13.37 -1.22 6.36
CA PRO A 55 13.70 -1.20 4.95
C PRO A 55 12.53 -0.51 4.27
N ALA A 56 12.79 0.61 3.58
CA ALA A 56 11.84 1.38 2.79
C ALA A 56 11.08 0.45 1.82
N GLY A 57 10.01 -0.14 2.34
CA GLY A 57 9.36 -1.30 1.76
C GLY A 57 8.46 -0.84 0.64
N LYS A 58 8.92 -1.11 -0.59
CA LYS A 58 8.21 -1.02 -1.88
C LYS A 58 6.73 -0.69 -1.71
N LYS A 59 6.36 0.54 -2.10
CA LYS A 59 4.96 0.98 -2.27
C LYS A 59 4.19 -0.15 -2.94
N GLY A 60 3.43 -0.88 -2.14
CA GLY A 60 2.62 -2.01 -2.56
C GLY A 60 1.81 -1.59 -3.77
N GLY A 61 1.71 -2.50 -4.75
CA GLY A 61 1.23 -2.21 -6.10
C GLY A 61 0.09 -1.20 -6.12
N ALA A 62 0.28 -0.12 -6.89
CA ALA A 62 -0.61 1.04 -7.02
C ALA A 62 -1.97 0.86 -6.33
N ASP A 63 -2.06 1.39 -5.10
CA ASP A 63 -3.25 1.27 -4.25
C ASP A 63 -4.50 1.58 -5.09
N VAL A 64 -5.42 0.62 -5.16
CA VAL A 64 -6.66 0.74 -5.94
C VAL A 64 -7.41 2.02 -5.56
N ARG A 65 -7.27 2.47 -4.30
CA ARG A 65 -7.80 3.76 -3.83
C ARG A 65 -7.14 4.95 -4.54
N GLU A 66 -5.81 4.98 -4.67
CA GLU A 66 -5.10 6.01 -5.42
C GLU A 66 -5.47 6.02 -6.90
N ILE A 67 -5.63 4.84 -7.51
CA ILE A 67 -6.06 4.76 -8.92
C ILE A 67 -7.47 5.33 -9.08
N LYS A 68 -8.39 5.04 -8.14
CA LYS A 68 -9.74 5.62 -8.13
C LYS A 68 -9.74 7.14 -7.95
N LYS A 69 -8.85 7.69 -7.11
CA LYS A 69 -8.65 9.15 -6.97
C LYS A 69 -8.23 9.78 -8.31
N LYS A 70 -7.21 9.22 -8.97
CA LYS A 70 -6.74 9.67 -10.30
C LYS A 70 -7.84 9.60 -11.37
N ILE A 71 -8.69 8.58 -11.35
CA ILE A 71 -9.84 8.48 -12.27
C ILE A 71 -10.81 9.64 -12.04
N LYS A 72 -11.10 10.02 -10.79
CA LYS A 72 -12.00 11.14 -10.47
C LYS A 72 -11.45 12.46 -11.01
N GLU A 73 -10.16 12.73 -10.78
CA GLU A 73 -9.48 13.92 -11.32
C GLU A 73 -9.52 13.98 -12.84
N LEU A 74 -9.24 12.87 -13.53
CA LEU A 74 -9.27 12.83 -15.00
C LEU A 74 -10.68 13.01 -15.59
N LYS A 75 -11.73 12.64 -14.86
CA LYS A 75 -13.11 12.91 -15.28
C LYS A 75 -13.40 14.41 -15.26
N VAL A 76 -12.95 15.12 -14.22
CA VAL A 76 -13.09 16.58 -14.11
C VAL A 76 -12.33 17.26 -15.26
N LYS A 77 -11.07 16.88 -15.48
CA LYS A 77 -10.28 17.42 -16.60
C LYS A 77 -10.89 17.12 -17.97
N ARG A 78 -11.55 15.98 -18.13
CA ARG A 78 -12.30 15.67 -19.35
C ARG A 78 -13.52 16.57 -19.52
N ALA A 79 -14.27 16.84 -18.46
CA ALA A 79 -15.44 17.74 -18.53
C ALA A 79 -14.99 19.15 -18.93
N GLN A 80 -13.95 19.67 -18.28
CA GLN A 80 -13.34 20.96 -18.64
C GLN A 80 -12.86 20.99 -20.10
N ALA A 81 -12.18 19.95 -20.57
CA ALA A 81 -11.73 19.89 -21.96
C ALA A 81 -12.89 19.85 -22.98
N ILE A 82 -14.06 19.32 -22.59
CA ILE A 82 -15.26 19.34 -23.43
C ILE A 82 -15.87 20.75 -23.42
N GLU A 83 -15.90 21.42 -22.27
CA GLU A 83 -16.39 22.80 -22.15
C GLU A 83 -15.52 23.79 -22.95
N THR A 84 -14.19 23.57 -22.99
CA THR A 84 -13.26 24.39 -23.77
C THR A 84 -13.10 23.92 -25.23
N ASP A 85 -13.96 23.00 -25.68
CA ASP A 85 -13.96 22.36 -27.02
C ASP A 85 -12.60 21.77 -27.47
N ASP A 86 -11.74 21.40 -26.50
CA ASP A 86 -10.49 20.69 -26.76
C ASP A 86 -10.75 19.19 -26.89
N GLN A 87 -11.27 18.82 -28.05
CA GLN A 87 -11.60 17.43 -28.40
C GLN A 87 -10.38 16.50 -28.31
N LYS A 88 -9.17 17.01 -28.59
CA LYS A 88 -7.93 16.24 -28.52
C LYS A 88 -7.63 15.83 -27.09
N MET A 89 -7.67 16.78 -26.15
CA MET A 89 -7.44 16.50 -24.74
C MET A 89 -8.56 15.67 -24.12
N ALA A 90 -9.83 15.92 -24.48
CA ALA A 90 -10.96 15.09 -24.06
C ALA A 90 -10.77 13.61 -24.46
N GLY A 91 -10.28 13.36 -25.68
CA GLY A 91 -9.93 12.02 -26.18
C GLY A 91 -8.79 11.36 -25.39
N ILE A 92 -7.72 12.11 -25.09
CA ILE A 92 -6.59 11.64 -24.28
C ILE A 92 -7.04 11.26 -22.87
N TYR A 93 -7.84 12.10 -22.22
CA TYR A 93 -8.38 11.84 -20.89
C TYR A 93 -9.28 10.61 -20.87
N ARG A 94 -10.16 10.43 -21.88
CA ARG A 94 -10.97 9.21 -22.04
C ARG A 94 -10.08 7.95 -22.09
N LYS A 95 -9.04 7.94 -22.94
CA LYS A 95 -8.11 6.80 -23.07
C LYS A 95 -7.40 6.51 -21.74
N ARG A 96 -6.92 7.53 -21.03
CA ARG A 96 -6.27 7.37 -19.72
C ARG A 96 -7.23 6.78 -18.67
N ILE A 97 -8.47 7.27 -18.60
CA ILE A 97 -9.50 6.73 -17.70
C ILE A 97 -9.75 5.25 -17.98
N VAL A 98 -9.88 4.84 -19.25
CA VAL A 98 -10.10 3.43 -19.62
C VAL A 98 -8.93 2.55 -19.18
N ARG A 99 -7.68 2.98 -19.39
CA ARG A 99 -6.50 2.24 -18.94
C ARG A 99 -6.47 2.08 -17.42
N LEU A 100 -6.75 3.15 -16.68
CA LEU A 100 -6.78 3.09 -15.22
C LEU A 100 -7.89 2.17 -14.71
N LYS A 101 -9.09 2.20 -15.31
CA LYS A 101 -10.17 1.25 -14.99
C LYS A 101 -9.79 -0.21 -15.28
N LYS A 102 -9.05 -0.47 -16.36
CA LYS A 102 -8.51 -1.81 -16.64
C LYS A 102 -7.48 -2.22 -15.59
N LYS A 103 -6.60 -1.29 -15.16
CA LYS A 103 -5.62 -1.54 -14.09
C LYS A 103 -6.29 -1.89 -12.76
N THR A 104 -7.37 -1.19 -12.38
CA THR A 104 -8.11 -1.53 -11.15
C THR A 104 -8.78 -2.89 -11.21
N ARG A 105 -9.29 -3.31 -12.38
CA ARG A 105 -9.91 -4.64 -12.55
C ARG A 105 -8.92 -5.79 -12.53
N ARG A 106 -7.65 -5.54 -12.86
CA ARG A 106 -6.57 -6.55 -12.81
C ARG A 106 -5.93 -6.66 -11.42
N ALA A 107 -6.12 -5.65 -10.58
CA ALA A 107 -5.54 -5.56 -9.25
C ALA A 107 -6.53 -6.00 -8.15
N ALA A 108 -7.80 -6.19 -8.50
CA ALA A 108 -8.83 -6.83 -7.68
C ALA A 108 -8.90 -8.30 -8.06
#